data_AF-A0A2N7QNS0-F1
#
_entry.id   AF-A0A2N7QNS0-F1
#
_cell.length_a   1.000
_cell.length_b   1.000
_cell.length_c   1.000
_cell.angle_alpha   90.00
_cell.angle_beta   90.00
_cell.angle_gamma   90.00
#
_symmetry.space_group_name_H-M   'P 1'
#
loop_
_entity.id
_entity.type
_entity.pdbx_description
1 polymer ?
#
loop_
_entity_poly.entity_id
_entity_poly.type
_entity_poly.pdbx_seq_one_letter_code
_entity_poly.pdbx_strand_id
1 'polypeptide(L)'
;MNDFLFADFLDDHAVYAALQAYWDARLACFDGQCTPYLRTAFANGQPFYDGNPIVNLADRPKGKAARIVQQCPRKFGHDYTSFEQAIELSGPDGSHAAREKIIVLTLTQQTARRAEAELRAWFAPA
;
A
#
# COMPACT_ATOMS: atom_id res chain seq x y z
N MET A 1 -18.22 -19.64 1.46
CA MET A 1 -17.33 -19.41 2.61
C MET A 1 -16.65 -18.08 2.37
N ASN A 2 -16.70 -17.15 3.33
CA ASN A 2 -16.06 -15.85 3.16
C ASN A 2 -14.54 -16.01 3.34
N ASP A 3 -13.74 -15.69 2.32
CA ASP A 3 -12.28 -15.79 2.30
C ASP A 3 -11.57 -14.43 2.47
N PHE A 4 -12.34 -13.37 2.73
CA PHE A 4 -11.80 -12.05 3.03
C PHE A 4 -11.03 -12.06 4.36
N LEU A 5 -9.82 -11.51 4.32
CA LEU A 5 -9.01 -11.25 5.50
C LEU A 5 -9.30 -9.83 5.99
N PHE A 6 -9.35 -9.65 7.32
CA PHE A 6 -9.51 -8.35 7.95
C PHE A 6 -10.74 -7.56 7.47
N ALA A 7 -11.87 -8.24 7.25
CA ALA A 7 -13.06 -7.64 6.65
C ALA A 7 -13.62 -6.42 7.41
N ASP A 8 -13.31 -6.31 8.70
CA ASP A 8 -13.82 -5.29 9.63
C ASP A 8 -12.77 -4.21 9.95
N PHE A 9 -11.70 -4.08 9.15
CA PHE A 9 -10.59 -3.16 9.43
C PHE A 9 -11.00 -1.68 9.54
N LEU A 10 -12.11 -1.26 8.91
CA LEU A 10 -12.62 0.11 9.03
C LEU A 10 -13.44 0.34 10.31
N ASP A 11 -13.95 -0.72 10.93
CA ASP A 11 -14.83 -0.65 12.09
C ASP A 11 -14.07 -0.98 13.40
N ASP A 12 -12.94 -1.69 13.30
CA ASP A 12 -12.11 -2.12 14.44
C ASP A 12 -10.63 -1.76 14.24
N HIS A 13 -10.12 -0.86 15.09
CA HIS A 13 -8.72 -0.43 15.06
C HIS A 13 -7.72 -1.57 15.34
N ALA A 14 -8.09 -2.59 16.12
CA ALA A 14 -7.22 -3.74 16.34
C ALA A 14 -7.09 -4.58 15.06
N VAL A 15 -8.17 -4.70 14.29
CA VAL A 15 -8.16 -5.35 12.98
C VAL A 15 -7.36 -4.51 11.97
N TYR A 16 -7.48 -3.18 12.01
CA TYR A 16 -6.65 -2.29 11.20
C TYR A 16 -5.15 -2.46 11.50
N ALA A 17 -4.77 -2.48 12.78
CA ALA A 17 -3.38 -2.68 13.18
C ALA A 17 -2.86 -4.05 12.75
N ALA A 18 -3.68 -5.10 12.87
CA ALA A 18 -3.31 -6.45 12.41
C ALA A 18 -3.17 -6.52 10.88
N LEU A 19 -3.99 -5.80 10.13
CA LEU A 19 -3.87 -5.65 8.68
C LEU A 19 -2.56 -4.94 8.29
N GLN A 20 -2.18 -3.88 9.01
CA GLN A 20 -0.89 -3.20 8.78
C GLN A 20 0.28 -4.15 9.05
N ALA A 21 0.29 -4.81 10.21
CA ALA A 21 1.34 -5.77 10.57
C ALA A 21 1.43 -6.95 9.58
N TYR A 22 0.29 -7.39 9.04
CA TYR A 22 0.26 -8.41 7.99
C TYR A 22 1.00 -7.96 6.73
N TRP A 23 0.77 -6.74 6.27
CA TRP A 23 1.45 -6.20 5.11
C TRP A 23 2.93 -5.90 5.38
N ASP A 24 3.26 -5.34 6.54
CA ASP A 24 4.64 -5.08 6.94
C ASP A 24 5.47 -6.37 6.93
N ALA A 25 4.97 -7.44 7.57
CA ALA A 25 5.64 -8.74 7.58
C ALA A 25 5.79 -9.34 6.17
N ARG A 26 4.77 -9.18 5.32
CA ARG A 26 4.76 -9.71 3.95
C ARG A 26 5.72 -8.96 3.03
N LEU A 27 5.93 -7.68 3.28
CA LEU A 27 6.71 -6.76 2.44
C LEU A 27 8.05 -6.35 3.06
N ALA A 28 8.46 -7.00 4.16
CA ALA A 28 9.71 -6.75 4.87
C ALA A 28 10.98 -6.81 3.99
N CYS A 29 10.92 -7.45 2.81
CA CYS A 29 12.02 -7.41 1.85
C CYS A 29 12.30 -6.01 1.27
N PHE A 30 11.39 -5.06 1.43
CA PHE A 30 11.57 -3.67 1.02
C PHE A 30 12.05 -2.77 2.18
N ASP A 31 12.22 -3.31 3.38
CA ASP A 31 12.71 -2.56 4.54
C ASP A 31 14.13 -2.04 4.26
N GLY A 32 14.35 -0.76 4.57
CA GLY A 32 15.62 -0.08 4.30
C GLY A 32 15.85 0.33 2.84
N GLN A 33 15.14 -0.28 1.87
CA GLN A 33 15.15 0.16 0.47
C GLN A 33 14.09 1.23 0.21
N CYS A 34 12.87 0.99 0.71
CA CYS A 34 11.73 1.87 0.49
C CYS A 34 11.40 2.64 1.76
N THR A 35 10.90 3.86 1.57
CA THR A 35 10.40 4.69 2.68
C THR A 35 9.04 5.29 2.31
N PRO A 36 8.14 5.54 3.28
CA PRO A 36 6.86 6.19 3.02
C PRO A 36 7.02 7.55 2.32
N TYR A 37 6.05 7.89 1.47
CA TYR A 37 6.03 9.19 0.78
C TYR A 37 4.69 9.93 0.89
N LEU A 38 3.58 9.22 1.13
CA LEU A 38 2.30 9.83 1.51
C LEU A 38 2.15 9.98 3.02
N ARG A 39 1.42 11.01 3.44
CA ARG A 39 0.96 11.11 4.83
C ARG A 39 -0.18 10.11 5.06
N THR A 40 -0.21 9.51 6.24
CA THR A 40 -1.26 8.59 6.70
C THR A 40 -1.97 9.10 7.96
N ALA A 41 -1.68 10.36 8.33
CA ALA A 41 -2.23 11.03 9.49
C ALA A 41 -2.44 12.53 9.20
N PHE A 42 -3.42 13.11 9.88
CA PHE A 42 -3.73 14.54 9.85
C PHE A 42 -2.60 15.35 10.50
N ALA A 43 -2.61 16.67 10.29
CA ALA A 43 -1.60 17.57 10.87
C ALA A 43 -1.56 17.55 12.42
N ASN A 44 -2.65 17.13 13.07
CA ASN A 44 -2.73 16.93 14.52
C ASN A 44 -2.20 15.55 14.99
N GLY A 45 -1.66 14.72 14.08
CA GLY A 45 -1.14 13.38 14.37
C GLY A 45 -2.18 12.27 14.39
N GLN A 46 -3.48 12.57 14.21
CA GLN A 46 -4.53 11.56 14.17
C GLN A 46 -4.42 10.73 12.87
N PRO A 47 -4.35 9.39 12.92
CA PRO A 47 -4.31 8.55 11.72
C PRO A 47 -5.62 8.61 10.91
N PHE A 48 -5.54 8.37 9.60
CA PHE A 48 -6.71 8.38 8.71
C PHE A 48 -7.62 7.16 8.88
N TYR A 49 -7.02 5.98 9.11
CA TYR A 49 -7.72 4.68 9.22
C TYR A 49 -8.69 4.36 8.06
N ASP A 50 -8.37 4.80 6.84
CA ASP A 50 -9.25 4.68 5.66
C ASP A 50 -8.79 3.61 4.65
N GLY A 51 -7.66 2.94 4.92
CA GLY A 51 -7.06 1.96 4.01
C GLY A 51 -6.38 2.59 2.80
N ASN A 52 -6.22 3.92 2.75
CA ASN A 52 -5.66 4.65 1.61
C ASN A 52 -4.56 5.65 2.01
N PRO A 53 -3.29 5.24 1.99
CA PRO A 53 -2.80 3.89 1.69
C PRO A 53 -2.74 2.97 2.93
N ILE A 54 -2.89 1.65 2.73
CA ILE A 54 -2.50 0.64 3.72
C ILE A 54 -1.01 0.27 3.62
N VAL A 55 -0.45 0.33 2.40
CA VAL A 55 0.99 0.16 2.12
C VAL A 55 1.48 1.37 1.35
N ASN A 56 2.65 1.90 1.72
CA ASN A 56 3.19 3.15 1.19
C ASN A 56 4.72 3.06 1.06
N LEU A 57 5.20 2.85 -0.16
CA LEU A 57 6.61 2.54 -0.46
C LEU A 57 7.15 3.48 -1.53
N ALA A 58 8.32 4.09 -1.30
CA ALA A 58 9.06 4.81 -2.33
C ALA A 58 10.55 4.45 -2.33
N ASP A 59 11.04 4.03 -3.49
CA ASP A 59 12.46 3.95 -3.86
C ASP A 59 12.81 5.23 -4.62
N ARG A 60 13.16 6.27 -3.85
CA ARG A 60 13.50 7.60 -4.37
C ARG A 60 14.69 7.58 -5.34
N PRO A 61 15.80 6.85 -5.07
CA PRO A 61 16.91 6.74 -6.01
C PRO A 61 16.51 6.23 -7.40
N LYS A 62 15.51 5.34 -7.48
CA LYS A 62 15.02 4.79 -8.74
C LYS A 62 13.81 5.53 -9.32
N GLY A 63 13.32 6.59 -8.68
CA GLY A 63 12.11 7.30 -9.12
C GLY A 63 10.87 6.40 -9.16
N LYS A 64 10.77 5.40 -8.26
CA LYS A 64 9.65 4.46 -8.20
C LYS A 64 8.93 4.55 -6.85
N ALA A 65 7.61 4.58 -6.90
CA ALA A 65 6.76 4.49 -5.72
C ALA A 65 5.68 3.42 -5.93
N ALA A 66 5.10 2.96 -4.84
CA ALA A 66 3.93 2.12 -4.88
C ALA A 66 3.05 2.32 -3.65
N ARG A 67 1.74 2.10 -3.82
CA ARG A 67 0.82 1.98 -2.70
C ARG A 67 -0.21 0.89 -2.90
N ILE A 68 -0.69 0.35 -1.79
CA ILE A 68 -1.90 -0.47 -1.76
C ILE A 68 -3.02 0.34 -1.13
N VAL A 69 -4.18 0.36 -1.79
CA VAL A 69 -5.45 0.84 -1.26
C VAL A 69 -6.29 -0.37 -0.86
N GLN A 70 -6.52 -0.54 0.43
CA GLN A 70 -7.37 -1.59 0.97
C GLN A 70 -8.83 -1.15 0.90
N GLN A 71 -9.65 -1.86 0.14
CA GLN A 71 -11.09 -1.66 0.10
C GLN A 71 -11.82 -2.56 1.10
N CYS A 72 -12.96 -2.05 1.59
CA CYS A 72 -13.89 -2.80 2.43
C CYS A 72 -14.65 -3.85 1.60
N PRO A 73 -14.50 -5.16 1.92
CA PRO A 73 -15.16 -6.22 1.16
C PRO A 73 -16.68 -6.18 1.27
N ARG A 74 -17.25 -5.62 2.35
CA ARG A 74 -18.71 -5.46 2.50
C ARG A 74 -19.30 -4.51 1.45
N LYS A 75 -18.50 -3.58 0.93
CA LYS A 75 -18.91 -2.59 -0.08
C LYS A 75 -18.52 -2.99 -1.50
N PHE A 76 -17.35 -3.61 -1.68
CA PHE A 76 -16.77 -3.86 -3.00
C PHE A 76 -16.75 -5.33 -3.42
N GLY A 77 -17.06 -6.27 -2.52
CA GLY A 77 -16.97 -7.70 -2.82
C GLY A 77 -15.53 -8.12 -3.11
N HIS A 78 -15.32 -9.00 -4.08
CA HIS A 78 -13.97 -9.32 -4.57
C HIS A 78 -13.55 -8.25 -5.58
N ASP A 79 -12.61 -7.39 -5.21
CA ASP A 79 -12.02 -6.41 -6.11
C ASP A 79 -10.49 -6.51 -6.16
N TYR A 80 -9.95 -6.28 -7.36
CA TYR A 80 -8.53 -6.13 -7.61
C TYR A 80 -8.31 -5.34 -8.91
N THR A 81 -7.66 -4.19 -8.82
CA THR A 81 -7.15 -3.44 -9.96
C THR A 81 -5.76 -2.88 -9.69
N SER A 82 -4.97 -2.69 -10.74
CA SER A 82 -3.61 -2.17 -10.64
C SER A 82 -3.30 -1.30 -11.84
N PHE A 83 -2.70 -0.13 -11.61
CA PHE A 83 -2.34 0.81 -12.67
C PHE A 83 -1.13 1.65 -12.26
N GLU A 84 -0.58 2.39 -13.22
CA GLU A 84 0.59 3.23 -13.03
C GLU A 84 0.24 4.68 -13.32
N GLN A 85 0.84 5.61 -12.57
CA GLN A 85 0.70 7.04 -12.82
C GLN A 85 2.04 7.77 -12.64
N ALA A 86 2.18 8.92 -13.30
CA ALA A 86 3.28 9.84 -13.05
C ALA A 86 3.00 10.63 -11.76
N ILE A 87 4.02 10.79 -10.92
CA ILE A 87 3.96 11.57 -9.68
C ILE A 87 5.24 12.39 -9.52
N GLU A 88 5.24 13.26 -8.52
CA GLU A 88 6.45 13.90 -8.02
C GLU A 88 6.73 13.41 -6.60
N LEU A 89 7.98 12.99 -6.35
CA LEU A 89 8.46 12.65 -5.02
C LEU A 89 9.29 13.80 -4.47
N SER A 90 8.92 14.27 -3.28
CA SER A 90 9.74 15.22 -2.54
C SER A 90 11.01 14.54 -2.01
N GLY A 91 12.14 15.20 -2.23
CA GLY A 91 13.46 14.85 -1.71
C GLY A 91 14.20 16.09 -1.17
N PRO A 92 15.43 15.91 -0.67
CA PRO A 92 16.24 17.01 -0.10
C PRO A 92 16.49 18.15 -1.09
N ASP A 93 16.63 17.81 -2.37
CA ASP A 93 16.97 18.75 -3.45
C ASP A 93 15.74 19.26 -4.22
N GLY A 94 14.53 18.99 -3.70
CA GLY A 94 13.26 19.39 -4.30
C GLY A 94 12.38 18.21 -4.75
N SER A 95 11.41 18.50 -5.61
CA SER A 95 10.53 17.49 -6.20
C SER A 95 11.17 16.87 -7.44
N HIS A 96 11.13 15.54 -7.53
CA HIS A 96 11.64 14.80 -8.68
C HIS A 96 10.54 13.96 -9.31
N ALA A 97 10.53 13.89 -10.65
CA ALA A 97 9.61 13.06 -11.40
C ALA A 97 9.80 11.57 -11.03
N ALA A 98 8.70 10.87 -10.83
CA ALA A 98 8.68 9.47 -10.48
C ALA A 98 7.44 8.78 -11.08
N ARG A 99 7.43 7.45 -11.02
CA ARG A 99 6.28 6.63 -11.39
C ARG A 99 5.76 5.89 -10.17
N GLU A 100 4.45 5.85 -10.02
CA GLU A 100 3.77 5.16 -8.95
C GLU A 100 2.99 3.96 -9.49
N LYS A 101 3.15 2.80 -8.85
CA LYS A 101 2.27 1.64 -8.99
C LYS A 101 1.17 1.69 -7.92
N ILE A 102 -0.08 1.78 -8.33
CA ILE A 102 -1.24 1.74 -7.43
C ILE A 102 -1.91 0.38 -7.56
N ILE A 103 -2.13 -0.28 -6.43
CA ILE A 103 -2.90 -1.51 -6.35
C ILE A 103 -4.10 -1.26 -5.45
N VAL A 104 -5.31 -1.45 -5.97
CA VAL A 104 -6.56 -1.35 -5.20
C VAL A 104 -7.11 -2.75 -5.08
N LEU A 105 -7.36 -3.22 -3.85
CA LEU A 105 -7.81 -4.58 -3.63
C LEU A 105 -8.73 -4.72 -2.42
N THR A 106 -9.54 -5.76 -2.44
CA THR A 106 -10.06 -6.41 -1.24
C THR A 106 -9.16 -7.59 -0.87
N LEU A 107 -8.87 -7.79 0.41
CA LEU A 107 -7.80 -8.69 0.81
C LEU A 107 -8.31 -10.13 0.96
N THR A 108 -7.72 -11.01 0.16
CA THR A 108 -7.79 -12.46 0.30
C THR A 108 -6.36 -13.01 0.18
N GLN A 109 -6.17 -14.30 0.47
CA GLN A 109 -4.85 -14.93 0.26
C GLN A 109 -4.38 -14.88 -1.21
N GLN A 110 -5.30 -14.81 -2.16
CA GLN A 110 -4.99 -14.71 -3.58
C GLN A 110 -4.56 -13.29 -3.96
N THR A 111 -5.33 -12.28 -3.54
CA THR A 111 -4.99 -10.88 -3.85
C THR A 111 -3.72 -10.43 -3.14
N ALA A 112 -3.46 -10.92 -1.93
CA ALA A 112 -2.21 -10.69 -1.21
C ALA A 112 -0.98 -11.17 -2.01
N ARG A 113 -1.02 -12.42 -2.50
CA ARG A 113 0.06 -13.00 -3.31
C ARG A 113 0.27 -12.25 -4.62
N ARG A 114 -0.82 -11.87 -5.28
CA ARG A 114 -0.76 -11.12 -6.53
C ARG A 114 -0.14 -9.74 -6.32
N ALA A 115 -0.60 -9.00 -5.33
CA ALA A 115 -0.06 -7.67 -5.02
C ALA A 115 1.42 -7.73 -4.64
N GLU A 116 1.83 -8.69 -3.81
CA GLU A 116 3.24 -8.89 -3.46
C GLU A 116 4.10 -9.17 -4.71
N ALA A 117 3.66 -10.06 -5.60
CA ALA A 117 4.38 -10.37 -6.83
C ALA A 117 4.50 -9.14 -7.75
N GLU A 118 3.43 -8.35 -7.88
CA GLU A 118 3.45 -7.10 -8.66
C GLU A 118 4.40 -6.06 -8.06
N LEU A 119 4.42 -5.90 -6.74
CA LEU A 119 5.35 -4.98 -6.06
C LEU A 119 6.81 -5.44 -6.22
N ARG A 120 7.09 -6.75 -6.11
CA ARG A 120 8.43 -7.31 -6.32
C ARG A 120 8.91 -7.06 -7.75
N ALA A 121 8.06 -7.30 -8.75
CA ALA A 121 8.37 -7.00 -10.14
C ALA A 121 8.58 -5.49 -10.37
N TRP A 122 7.77 -4.64 -9.72
CA TRP A 122 7.86 -3.19 -9.84
C TRP A 122 9.20 -2.63 -9.33
N PHE A 123 9.64 -3.08 -8.15
CA PHE A 123 10.89 -2.63 -7.52
C PHE A 123 12.14 -3.40 -7.94
N ALA A 124 11.99 -4.43 -8.79
CA ALA A 124 13.13 -5.14 -9.36
C ALA A 124 14.10 -4.16 -10.05
N PRO A 125 15.42 -4.42 -9.99
CA PRO A 125 16.38 -3.73 -10.83
C PRO A 125 15.97 -3.82 -12.31
N ALA A 126 16.18 -2.74 -13.05
CA ALA A 126 16.02 -2.72 -14.50
C ALA A 126 17.18 -3.46 -15.20
#